data_AF-A0A848W0B4-F1
#
_entry.id   AF-A0A848W0B4-F1
#
_cell.length_a   1.000
_cell.length_b   1.000
_cell.length_c   1.000
_cell.angle_alpha   90.00
_cell.angle_beta   90.00
_cell.angle_gamma   90.00
#
_symmetry.space_group_name_H-M   'P 1'
#
loop_
_entity.id
_entity.type
_entity.pdbx_description
1 polymer ?
#
loop_
_entity_poly.entity_id
_entity_poly.type
_entity_poly.pdbx_seq_one_letter_code
_entity_poly.pdbx_strand_id
1 'polypeptide(L)' 'MRIDAHHHLWDLDAVSYPWLMARGVPRFFGDPAPIQRNYLIEEFRFDAKGFEASVHIQVGAEDPCT' A
#
# COMPACT_ATOMS: atom_id res chain seq x y z
N MET A 1 -11.31 8.37 20.48
CA MET A 1 -10.36 8.51 19.37
C MET A 1 -9.69 7.17 19.12
N ARG A 2 -10.03 6.55 17.99
CA ARG A 2 -9.38 5.37 17.44
C ARG A 2 -8.38 5.84 16.39
N ILE A 3 -7.15 5.38 16.52
CA ILE A 3 -6.09 5.69 15.57
C ILE A 3 -5.67 4.37 14.93
N ASP A 4 -5.68 4.30 13.61
CA ASP A 4 -5.04 3.23 12.88
C ASP A 4 -3.53 3.46 12.91
N ALA A 5 -2.82 2.64 13.68
CA ALA A 5 -1.40 2.81 13.90
C ALA A 5 -0.56 2.50 12.65
N HIS A 6 -1.14 1.90 11.60
CA HIS A 6 -0.37 1.42 10.46
C HIS A 6 -1.26 1.22 9.23
N HIS A 7 -1.10 2.07 8.21
CA HIS A 7 -1.63 1.80 6.88
C HIS A 7 -0.57 2.03 5.78
N HIS A 8 -0.84 1.46 4.62
CA HIS A 8 -0.05 1.63 3.40
C HIS A 8 -0.94 2.21 2.30
N LEU A 9 -0.34 3.00 1.41
CA LEU A 9 -0.93 3.49 0.17
C LEU A 9 0.11 3.33 -0.94
N TRP A 10 -0.33 3.00 -2.15
CA TRP A 10 0.58 2.86 -3.28
C TRP A 10 -0.10 3.22 -4.60
N ASP A 11 0.68 3.86 -5.46
CA ASP A 11 0.31 4.23 -6.83
C ASP A 11 1.29 3.55 -7.81
N LEU A 12 0.83 2.47 -8.44
CA LEU A 12 1.64 1.70 -9.38
C LEU A 12 1.81 2.40 -10.73
N ASP A 13 1.05 3.46 -11.01
CA ASP A 13 1.20 4.25 -12.23
C ASP A 13 2.23 5.37 -12.05
N ALA A 14 2.53 5.75 -10.81
CA ALA A 14 3.45 6.85 -10.48
C ALA A 14 4.79 6.40 -9.86
N VAL A 15 4.82 5.30 -9.11
CA VAL A 15 6.00 4.91 -8.31
C VAL A 15 6.38 3.44 -8.57
N SER A 16 7.69 3.19 -8.69
CA SER A 16 8.25 1.84 -8.82
C SER A 16 8.33 1.15 -7.45
N TYR A 17 7.63 0.02 -7.32
CA TYR A 17 7.68 -0.82 -6.12
C TYR A 17 8.14 -2.24 -6.52
N PRO A 18 9.45 -2.55 -6.50
CA PRO A 18 10.00 -3.75 -7.12
C PRO A 18 9.38 -5.06 -6.60
N TRP A 19 9.10 -5.15 -5.31
CA TRP A 19 8.53 -6.37 -4.75
C TRP A 19 7.06 -6.55 -5.13
N LEU A 20 6.30 -5.45 -5.17
CA LEU A 20 4.86 -5.43 -5.40
C LEU A 20 4.56 -5.58 -6.90
N MET A 21 5.30 -4.89 -7.76
CA MET A 21 5.11 -4.93 -9.22
C MET A 21 5.59 -6.21 -9.90
N ALA A 22 6.44 -6.99 -9.23
CA ALA A 22 6.93 -8.26 -9.76
C ALA A 22 5.83 -9.33 -9.83
N ARG A 23 5.20 -9.47 -11.00
CA ARG A 23 4.12 -10.45 -11.27
C ARG A 23 4.65 -11.87 -11.39
N GLY A 24 3.92 -12.83 -10.82
CA GLY A 24 4.24 -14.26 -10.92
C GLY A 24 5.49 -14.70 -10.15
N VAL A 25 6.07 -13.84 -9.31
CA VAL A 25 7.24 -14.17 -8.50
C VAL A 25 6.78 -14.77 -7.17
N PRO A 26 7.23 -15.99 -6.80
CA PRO A 26 6.92 -16.59 -5.50
C PRO A 26 7.40 -15.69 -4.36
N ARG A 27 6.50 -15.40 -3.41
CA ARG A 27 6.81 -14.67 -2.18
C ARG A 27 6.53 -15.55 -0.97
N PHE A 28 7.30 -15.35 0.10
CA PHE A 28 7.11 -16.08 1.36
C PHE A 28 5.77 -15.76 2.04
N PHE A 29 5.12 -14.66 1.66
CA PHE A 29 3.82 -14.21 2.16
C PHE A 29 2.64 -14.55 1.23
N GLY A 30 2.86 -15.33 0.17
CA GLY A 30 1.80 -15.74 -0.77
C GLY A 30 1.74 -14.92 -2.05
N ASP A 31 0.62 -15.06 -2.79
CA ASP A 31 0.44 -14.41 -4.10
C ASP A 31 0.04 -12.93 -3.95
N PRO A 32 0.88 -11.98 -4.42
CA PRO A 32 0.56 -10.55 -4.36
C PRO A 32 -0.45 -10.11 -5.44
N ALA A 33 -0.84 -10.96 -6.39
CA ALA A 33 -1.70 -10.56 -7.52
C ALA A 33 -2.97 -9.77 -7.13
N PRO A 34 -3.69 -10.08 -6.04
CA PRO A 34 -4.89 -9.31 -5.64
C PRO A 34 -4.62 -7.84 -5.26
N ILE A 35 -3.38 -7.52 -4.86
CA ILE A 35 -2.98 -6.17 -4.44
C ILE A 35 -2.13 -5.45 -5.50
N GLN A 36 -1.88 -6.08 -6.66
CA GLN A 36 -1.15 -5.49 -7.81
C GLN A 36 -2.03 -4.53 -8.63
N ARG A 37 -2.60 -3.55 -7.94
CA ARG A 37 -3.45 -2.45 -8.42
C ARG A 37 -3.22 -1.23 -7.55
N ASN A 38 -3.63 -0.04 -7.95
CA ASN A 38 -3.53 1.15 -7.09
C ASN A 38 -4.41 1.00 -5.84
N TYR A 39 -3.89 1.46 -4.70
CA TYR A 39 -4.63 1.62 -3.45
C TYR A 39 -4.35 3.02 -2.91
N LEU A 40 -5.28 3.93 -3.19
CA LEU A 40 -5.14 5.37 -2.96
C LEU A 40 -6.02 5.84 -1.81
N ILE A 41 -5.83 7.11 -1.43
CA ILE A 41 -6.44 7.71 -0.25
C ILE A 41 -7.98 7.61 -0.22
N GLU A 42 -8.66 7.67 -1.37
CA GLU A 42 -10.13 7.62 -1.41
C GLU A 42 -10.68 6.23 -1.05
N GLU A 43 -10.05 5.15 -1.54
CA GLU A 43 -10.41 3.78 -1.15
C GLU A 43 -10.09 3.54 0.33
N PHE A 44 -8.89 3.97 0.78
CA PHE A 44 -8.50 3.88 2.19
C PHE A 44 -9.48 4.59 3.13
N ARG A 45 -9.94 5.79 2.79
CA ARG A 45 -10.94 6.53 3.59
C ARG A 45 -12.26 5.78 3.71
N PHE A 46 -12.65 5.04 2.67
CA PHE A 46 -13.86 4.22 2.72
C PHE A 46 -13.66 3.00 3.64
N ASP A 47 -12.51 2.35 3.58
CA ASP A 47 -12.17 1.18 4.39
C ASP A 47 -11.93 1.51 5.86
N ALA A 48 -11.26 2.64 6.13
CA ALA A 48 -10.89 3.11 7.47
C ALA A 48 -12.03 3.85 8.20
N LYS A 49 -13.28 3.68 7.77
CA LYS A 49 -14.43 4.28 8.44
C LYS A 49 -14.46 3.89 9.92
N GLY A 50 -14.56 4.89 10.78
CA GLY A 50 -14.58 4.70 12.23
C GLY A 50 -13.22 4.89 12.92
N PHE A 51 -12.16 5.24 12.17
CA PHE A 51 -10.92 5.81 12.69
C PHE A 51 -10.87 7.32 12.45
N GLU A 52 -10.36 8.06 13.41
CA GLU A 52 -10.24 9.52 13.34
C GLU A 52 -8.86 9.98 12.83
N ALA A 53 -7.85 9.10 12.87
CA ALA A 53 -6.51 9.35 12.37
C ALA A 53 -5.82 8.03 11.97
N SER A 54 -4.78 8.13 11.14
CA SER A 54 -3.94 6.99 10.79
C SER A 54 -2.47 7.37 10.58
N VAL A 55 -1.58 6.39 10.69
CA VAL A 55 -0.15 6.55 10.41
C VAL A 55 0.18 5.84 9.09
N HIS A 56 0.72 6.58 8.13
CA HIS A 56 1.18 6.04 6.87
C HIS A 56 2.59 5.47 6.99
N ILE A 57 2.80 4.25 6.49
CA ILE A 57 4.11 3.61 6.39
C ILE A 57 4.44 3.38 4.92
N GLN A 58 5.67 3.70 4.54
CA GLN A 58 6.16 3.51 3.16
C GLN A 58 6.08 2.04 2.71
N VAL A 59 5.90 1.83 1.40
CA VAL A 59 5.58 0.52 0.80
C VAL A 59 6.82 -0.15 0.20
N GLY A 60 8.00 0.45 0.28
CA GLY A 60 9.24 -0.08 -0.31
C GLY A 60 9.42 0.35 -1.76
N ALA A 61 9.30 1.66 -2.00
CA ALA A 61 9.62 2.26 -3.30
C ALA A 61 11.11 2.02 -3.63
N GLU A 62 11.40 1.86 -4.92
CA GLU A 62 12.77 1.72 -5.42
C GLU A 62 13.61 2.95 -5.11
N ASP A 63 13.04 4.13 -5.31
CA ASP A 63 13.59 5.42 -4.88
C ASP A 63 12.61 6.09 -3.89
N PRO A 64 12.82 5.92 -2.57
CA PRO A 64 11.90 6.44 -1.56
C PRO A 64 12.05 7.94 -1.29
N CYS A 65 13.02 8.61 -1.91
CA CYS A 65 13.36 10.02 -1.64
C CYS A 65 12.87 10.99 -2.73
N THR A 66 12.28 10.48 -3.82
CA THR A 66 11.69 11.28 -4.91
C THR A 66 10.22 11.57 -4.70
#